data_AF-A0A359MQK4-F1
#
_entry.id   AF-A0A359MQK4-F1
#
_cell.length_a   1.000
_cell.length_b   1.000
_cell.length_c   1.000
_cell.angle_alpha   90.00
_cell.angle_beta   90.00
_cell.angle_gamma   90.00
#
_symmetry.space_group_name_H-M   'P 1'
#
loop_
_entity.id
_entity.type
_entity.pdbx_description
1 polymer ?
#
loop_
_entity_poly.entity_id
_entity_poly.type
_entity_poly.pdbx_seq_one_letter_code
_entity_poly.pdbx_strand_id
1 'polypeptide(L)'
;MVEKKKLQKRNEVDKKFTWAMEDLYASDDLWQQEYEKIKEMLPRALEYQGRLSKSAELLYGFLQLSDEISKRLERVYVYAGQK
;
A
#
# COMPACT_ATOMS: atom_id res chain seq x y z
N MET A 1 17.51 36.08 24.27
CA MET A 1 16.24 35.32 24.22
C MET A 1 16.42 34.26 23.15
N VAL A 2 16.29 32.97 23.48
CA VAL A 2 16.46 31.90 22.48
C VAL A 2 15.18 31.88 21.66
N GLU A 3 15.26 32.28 20.38
CA GLU A 3 14.17 32.14 19.43
C GLU A 3 13.68 30.69 19.45
N LYS A 4 12.41 30.48 19.77
CA LYS A 4 11.76 29.17 19.62
C LYS A 4 11.84 28.80 18.15
N LYS A 5 12.74 27.88 17.80
CA LYS A 5 12.82 27.27 16.46
C LYS A 5 11.47 26.59 16.19
N LYS A 6 10.60 27.25 15.44
CA LYS A 6 9.28 26.74 15.10
C LYS A 6 9.50 25.54 14.18
N LEU A 7 9.00 24.37 14.58
CA LEU A 7 9.03 23.19 13.74
C LEU A 7 8.26 23.48 12.46
N GLN A 8 8.91 23.28 11.31
CA GLN A 8 8.29 23.47 10.00
C GLN A 8 7.19 22.43 9.81
N LYS A 9 6.09 22.84 9.18
CA LYS A 9 5.08 21.90 8.71
C LYS A 9 5.63 21.09 7.54
N ARG A 10 5.11 19.88 7.32
CA ARG A 10 5.55 18.98 6.24
C ARG A 10 5.51 19.66 4.86
N ASN A 11 4.52 20.50 4.62
CA ASN A 11 4.35 21.27 3.38
C ASN A 11 5.29 22.49 3.24
N GLU A 12 6.01 22.86 4.31
CA GLU A 12 6.98 23.97 4.33
C GLU A 12 8.43 23.48 4.12
N VAL A 13 8.63 22.16 4.04
CA VAL A 13 9.94 21.53 3.80
C VAL A 13 10.21 21.47 2.29
N ASP A 14 11.41 21.87 1.87
CA ASP A 14 11.85 21.78 0.48
C ASP A 14 11.77 20.33 -0.02
N LYS A 15 11.20 20.12 -1.22
CA LYS A 15 10.97 18.79 -1.81
C LYS A 15 12.23 17.92 -1.86
N LYS A 16 13.42 18.52 -1.99
CA LYS A 16 14.69 17.78 -2.00
C LYS A 16 14.99 17.04 -0.68
N PHE A 17 14.33 17.43 0.40
CA PHE A 17 14.41 16.77 1.71
C PHE A 17 13.18 15.88 2.02
N THR A 18 12.29 15.70 1.04
CA THR A 18 11.16 14.79 1.12
C THR A 18 11.37 13.60 0.20
N TRP A 19 10.73 12.48 0.52
CA TRP A 19 10.75 11.30 -0.35
C TRP A 19 9.86 11.58 -1.57
N ALA A 20 10.28 11.14 -2.77
CA ALA A 20 9.52 11.30 -4.00
C ALA A 20 8.35 10.30 -4.06
N MET A 21 7.21 10.68 -3.47
CA MET A 21 6.01 9.84 -3.43
C MET A 21 5.36 9.68 -4.82
N GLU A 22 5.65 10.61 -5.72
CA GLU A 22 5.23 10.59 -7.11
C GLU A 22 5.75 9.35 -7.86
N ASP A 23 6.85 8.72 -7.40
CA ASP A 23 7.38 7.46 -7.93
C ASP A 23 6.50 6.24 -7.58
N LEU A 24 5.74 6.33 -6.47
CA LEU A 24 4.77 5.29 -6.10
C LEU A 24 3.44 5.51 -6.81
N TYR A 25 2.89 6.73 -6.68
CA TYR A 25 1.66 7.17 -7.32
C TYR A 25 1.76 8.65 -7.69
N ALA A 26 1.57 8.96 -8.97
CA ALA A 26 1.63 10.34 -9.47
C ALA A 26 0.49 11.24 -8.93
N SER A 27 -0.61 10.64 -8.45
CA SER A 27 -1.75 11.36 -7.88
C SER A 27 -2.53 10.50 -6.88
N ASP A 28 -3.32 11.18 -6.04
CA ASP A 28 -4.24 10.54 -5.10
C ASP A 28 -5.28 9.68 -5.81
N ASP A 29 -5.73 10.09 -7.00
CA ASP A 29 -6.68 9.33 -7.81
C ASP A 29 -6.11 7.96 -8.20
N LEU A 30 -4.82 7.89 -8.55
CA LEU A 30 -4.16 6.63 -8.90
C LEU A 30 -3.98 5.73 -7.67
N TRP A 31 -3.65 6.33 -6.52
CA TRP A 31 -3.60 5.61 -5.25
C TRP A 31 -4.97 5.05 -4.87
N GLN A 32 -6.03 5.85 -4.99
CA GLN A 32 -7.41 5.47 -4.69
C GLN A 32 -7.86 4.32 -5.60
N GLN A 33 -7.52 4.37 -6.88
CA GLN A 33 -7.83 3.30 -7.83
C GLN A 33 -7.14 1.98 -7.46
N GLU A 34 -5.86 2.00 -7.09
CA GLU A 34 -5.19 0.77 -6.64
C GLU A 34 -5.78 0.23 -5.33
N TYR A 35 -6.18 1.12 -4.41
CA TYR A 35 -6.85 0.71 -3.18
C TYR A 35 -8.18 -0.01 -3.45
N GLU A 36 -9.02 0.51 -4.37
CA GLU A 36 -10.26 -0.16 -4.75
C GLU A 36 -10.00 -1.50 -5.48
N LYS A 37 -8.99 -1.58 -6.35
CA LYS A 37 -8.60 -2.87 -6.97
C LYS A 37 -8.20 -3.92 -5.93
N ILE A 38 -7.44 -3.53 -4.89
CA ILE A 38 -7.07 -4.47 -3.82
C ILE A 38 -8.31 -4.99 -3.09
N LYS A 39 -9.28 -4.11 -2.79
CA LYS A 39 -10.55 -4.54 -2.16
C LYS A 39 -11.30 -5.55 -3.02
N GLU A 40 -11.35 -5.34 -4.32
CA GLU A 40 -12.00 -6.26 -5.27
C GLU A 40 -11.31 -7.64 -5.36
N MET A 41 -10.03 -7.73 -4.97
CA MET A 41 -9.31 -9.01 -4.90
C MET A 41 -9.63 -9.82 -3.64
N LEU A 42 -10.11 -9.20 -2.55
CA LEU A 42 -10.38 -9.87 -1.28
C LEU A 42 -11.43 -11.00 -1.37
N PRO A 43 -12.54 -10.86 -2.13
CA PRO A 43 -13.48 -11.95 -2.33
C PRO A 43 -12.84 -13.23 -2.90
N ARG A 44 -11.82 -13.09 -3.77
CA ARG A 44 -11.10 -14.25 -4.33
C ARG A 44 -10.35 -15.02 -3.26
N ALA A 45 -9.88 -14.35 -2.20
CA ALA A 45 -9.23 -15.03 -1.07
C ALA A 45 -10.23 -15.87 -0.26
N LEU A 46 -11.50 -15.44 -0.17
CA LEU A 46 -12.56 -16.19 0.52
C LEU A 46 -12.84 -17.54 -0.16
N GLU A 47 -12.64 -17.66 -1.48
CA GLU A 47 -12.83 -18.92 -2.21
C GLU A 47 -11.89 -20.06 -1.75
N TYR A 48 -10.78 -19.71 -1.09
CA TYR A 48 -9.80 -20.66 -0.54
C TYR A 48 -10.11 -21.08 0.91
N GLN A 49 -11.03 -20.40 1.59
CA GLN A 49 -11.34 -20.65 2.99
C GLN A 49 -11.78 -22.12 3.21
N GLY A 50 -11.14 -22.80 4.17
CA GLY A 50 -11.43 -24.20 4.49
C GLY A 50 -11.02 -25.23 3.41
N ARG A 51 -10.31 -24.81 2.35
CA ARG A 51 -9.92 -25.67 1.23
C ARG A 51 -8.40 -25.83 1.06
N LEU A 52 -7.59 -25.06 1.79
CA LEU A 52 -6.12 -25.06 1.65
C LEU A 52 -5.46 -26.42 1.87
N SER A 53 -6.03 -27.27 2.73
CA SER A 53 -5.50 -28.61 3.01
C SER A 53 -5.87 -29.66 1.95
N LYS A 54 -6.73 -29.33 0.98
CA LYS A 54 -7.25 -30.31 0.02
C LYS A 54 -6.24 -30.69 -1.07
N SER A 55 -5.26 -29.83 -1.36
CA SER A 55 -4.22 -30.10 -2.37
C SER A 55 -3.08 -29.08 -2.28
N ALA A 56 -1.88 -29.45 -2.75
CA ALA A 56 -0.75 -28.54 -2.83
C ALA A 56 -1.00 -27.39 -3.81
N GLU A 57 -1.76 -27.64 -4.88
CA GLU A 57 -2.13 -26.68 -5.91
C GLU A 57 -3.02 -25.57 -5.33
N LEU A 58 -3.99 -25.92 -4.48
CA LEU A 58 -4.85 -24.93 -3.81
C LEU A 58 -4.06 -24.06 -2.83
N LEU A 59 -3.13 -24.65 -2.08
CA LEU A 59 -2.24 -23.88 -1.19
C LEU A 59 -1.34 -22.94 -2.00
N TYR A 60 -0.74 -23.43 -3.07
CA TYR A 60 0.11 -22.64 -3.95
C TYR A 60 -0.65 -21.45 -4.55
N GLY A 61 -1.85 -21.68 -5.10
CA GLY A 61 -2.68 -20.62 -5.66
C GLY A 61 -3.05 -19.55 -4.64
N PHE A 62 -3.35 -19.93 -3.40
CA PHE A 62 -3.60 -18.97 -2.32
C PHE A 62 -2.35 -18.17 -1.95
N LEU A 63 -1.19 -18.82 -1.84
CA LEU A 63 0.07 -18.15 -1.52
C LEU A 63 0.45 -17.11 -2.59
N GLN A 64 0.25 -17.43 -3.86
CA GLN A 64 0.44 -16.48 -4.95
C GLN A 64 -0.52 -15.29 -4.87
N LEU A 65 -1.80 -15.54 -4.62
CA LEU A 65 -2.79 -14.47 -4.45
C LEU A 65 -2.45 -13.57 -3.26
N SER A 66 -2.05 -14.18 -2.13
CA SER A 66 -1.64 -13.47 -0.92
C SER A 66 -0.40 -12.60 -1.15
N ASP A 67 0.61 -13.10 -1.87
CA ASP A 67 1.80 -12.33 -2.23
C ASP A 67 1.43 -11.14 -3.13
N GLU A 68 0.58 -11.36 -4.13
CA GLU A 68 0.12 -10.29 -5.03
C GLU A 68 -0.60 -9.18 -4.26
N ILE A 69 -1.56 -9.55 -3.41
CA ILE A 69 -2.31 -8.59 -2.58
C ILE A 69 -1.35 -7.83 -1.65
N SER A 70 -0.44 -8.54 -0.98
CA SER A 70 0.49 -7.94 -0.03
C SER A 70 1.41 -6.91 -0.69
N LYS A 71 1.96 -7.22 -1.86
CA LYS A 71 2.86 -6.31 -2.60
C LYS A 71 2.14 -5.05 -3.07
N ARG A 72 0.89 -5.17 -3.50
CA ARG A 72 0.07 -4.00 -3.87
C ARG A 72 -0.27 -3.16 -2.63
N LEU A 73 -0.67 -3.82 -1.54
CA LEU A 73 -1.05 -3.18 -0.30
C LEU A 73 0.12 -2.42 0.34
N GLU A 74 1.33 -2.97 0.30
CA GLU A 74 2.53 -2.31 0.80
C GLU A 74 2.74 -0.94 0.13
N ARG A 75 2.59 -0.85 -1.20
CA ARG A 75 2.70 0.43 -1.93
C ARG A 75 1.65 1.44 -1.50
N VAL A 76 0.40 1.00 -1.37
CA VAL A 76 -0.72 1.85 -0.92
C VAL A 76 -0.49 2.35 0.50
N TYR A 77 -0.01 1.47 1.39
CA TYR A 77 0.29 1.79 2.79
C TYR A 77 1.46 2.78 2.92
N VAL A 78 2.56 2.54 2.21
CA VAL A 78 3.74 3.43 2.25
C VAL A 78 3.40 4.82 1.74
N TYR A 79 2.66 4.93 0.64
CA TYR A 79 2.21 6.23 0.11
C TYR A 79 1.35 6.98 1.13
N ALA A 80 0.35 6.31 1.72
CA ALA A 80 -0.55 6.92 2.69
C ALA A 80 0.16 7.35 3.98
N GLY A 81 1.19 6.60 4.43
CA GLY A 81 1.92 6.91 5.66
C GLY A 81 2.97 8.01 5.53
N GLN A 82 3.42 8.32 4.31
CA GLN A 82 4.51 9.27 4.07
C GLN A 82 4.05 10.63 3.52
N LYS A 83 2.78 10.72 3.13
CA LYS A 83 2.11 11.94 2.74
C LYS A 83 1.68 12.75 3.96
#